data_AF-A0A4Y3PQA7-F1
#
_entry.id   AF-A0A4Y3PQA7-F1
#
_cell.length_a   1.000
_cell.length_b   1.000
_cell.length_c   1.000
_cell.angle_alpha   90.00
_cell.angle_beta   90.00
_cell.angle_gamma   90.00
#
_symmetry.space_group_name_H-M   'P 1'
#
loop_
_entity.id
_entity.type
_entity.pdbx_description
1 polymer ?
#
loop_
_entity_poly.entity_id
_entity_poly.type
_entity_poly.pdbx_seq_one_letter_code
_entity_poly.pdbx_strand_id
1 'polypeptide(L)'
;MSHGRFVDFYYTAPQDAASEKVLQSTDNGETWEDAYLPLGIKSASVNGIPKHTVRAAQLEAGKTYLFKVVITGGKNEGESNVITQTVM
;
A
#
# COMPACT_ATOMS: atom_id res chain seq x y z
N MET A 1 14.72 21.27 -6.19
CA MET A 1 13.48 20.48 -5.98
C MET A 1 13.90 19.07 -5.62
N SER A 2 13.67 18.60 -4.38
CA SER A 2 13.95 17.19 -4.08
C SER A 2 12.95 16.34 -4.84
N HIS A 3 13.43 15.37 -5.60
CA HIS A 3 12.56 14.37 -6.22
C HIS A 3 12.08 13.47 -5.07
N GLY A 4 10.83 13.66 -4.60
CA GLY A 4 10.27 12.84 -3.54
C GLY A 4 10.34 11.35 -3.91
N ARG A 5 10.79 10.51 -2.97
CA ARG A 5 10.83 9.06 -3.15
C ARG A 5 9.44 8.47 -2.92
N PHE A 6 9.06 7.53 -3.76
CA PHE A 6 7.78 6.84 -3.68
C PHE A 6 7.91 5.38 -4.13
N VAL A 7 6.95 4.56 -3.75
CA VAL A 7 6.74 3.21 -4.28
C VAL A 7 5.34 3.12 -4.86
N ASP A 8 5.24 2.52 -6.04
CA ASP A 8 3.96 2.19 -6.66
C ASP A 8 3.73 0.69 -6.56
N PHE A 9 2.52 0.29 -6.16
CA PHE A 9 2.10 -1.10 -6.23
C PHE A 9 0.61 -1.22 -6.49
N TYR A 10 0.20 -2.41 -6.90
CA TYR A 10 -1.19 -2.74 -7.17
C TYR A 10 -1.54 -4.10 -6.60
N TYR A 11 -2.82 -4.30 -6.35
CA TYR A 11 -3.37 -5.56 -5.85
C TYR A 11 -4.81 -5.72 -6.35
N THR A 12 -5.35 -6.93 -6.18
CA THR A 12 -6.74 -7.21 -6.58
C THR A 12 -7.69 -6.36 -5.75
N ALA A 13 -8.59 -5.62 -6.40
CA ALA A 13 -9.54 -4.78 -5.69
C ALA A 13 -10.40 -5.64 -4.76
N PRO A 14 -10.53 -5.29 -3.46
CA PRO A 14 -11.34 -6.05 -2.52
C PRO A 14 -12.82 -5.98 -2.92
N GLN A 15 -13.53 -7.11 -2.80
CA GLN A 15 -14.97 -7.17 -3.09
C GLN A 15 -15.77 -7.04 -1.79
N ASP A 16 -16.78 -6.16 -1.82
CA ASP A 16 -17.73 -5.93 -0.72
C ASP A 16 -17.06 -5.52 0.61
N ALA A 17 -15.88 -4.89 0.54
CA ALA A 17 -15.16 -4.43 1.71
C ALA A 17 -15.79 -3.17 2.31
N ALA A 18 -15.84 -3.12 3.64
CA ALA A 18 -16.32 -1.95 4.37
C ALA A 18 -15.24 -0.84 4.41
N SER A 19 -13.98 -1.25 4.52
CA SER A 19 -12.85 -0.32 4.48
C SER A 19 -11.58 -1.02 4.03
N GLU A 20 -10.61 -0.19 3.66
CA GLU A 20 -9.32 -0.58 3.11
C GLU A 20 -8.28 0.45 3.55
N LYS A 21 -7.14 -0.04 4.02
CA LYS A 21 -5.99 0.77 4.41
C LYS A 21 -4.71 0.21 3.84
N VAL A 22 -3.77 1.11 3.51
CA VAL A 22 -2.38 0.75 3.26
C VAL A 22 -1.59 1.16 4.48
N LEU A 23 -0.91 0.20 5.09
CA LEU A 23 -0.03 0.43 6.23
C LEU A 23 1.43 0.34 5.82
N GLN A 24 2.28 1.10 6.49
CA GLN A 24 3.72 1.06 6.38
C GLN A 24 4.39 0.78 7.73
N SER A 25 5.59 0.22 7.70
CA SER A 25 6.46 0.00 8.85
C SER A 25 7.90 0.31 8.48
N THR A 26 8.66 0.88 9.43
CA THR A 26 10.11 1.14 9.30
C THR A 26 10.95 0.37 10.31
N ASP A 27 10.32 -0.47 11.13
CA ASP A 27 10.91 -1.24 12.23
C ASP A 27 10.75 -2.75 11.99
N ASN A 28 10.85 -3.18 10.72
CA ASN A 28 10.70 -4.59 10.31
C ASN A 28 9.36 -5.23 10.72
N GLY A 29 8.30 -4.44 10.84
CA GLY A 29 6.94 -4.91 11.06
C GLY A 29 6.54 -5.03 12.52
N GLU A 30 7.33 -4.51 13.45
CA GLU A 30 6.98 -4.43 14.87
C GLU A 30 5.82 -3.43 15.09
N THR A 31 5.87 -2.27 14.44
CA THR A 31 4.79 -1.28 14.44
C THR A 31 4.37 -0.90 13.03
N TRP A 32 3.10 -0.52 12.90
CA TRP A 32 2.48 -0.19 11.62
C TRP A 32 1.67 1.10 11.74
N GLU A 33 1.80 1.97 10.76
CA GLU A 33 1.08 3.24 10.66
C GLU A 33 0.43 3.39 9.27
N ASP A 34 -0.55 4.29 9.12
CA ASP A 34 -1.15 4.58 7.82
C ASP A 34 -0.07 5.15 6.86
N ALA A 35 0.06 4.56 5.68
CA ALA A 35 0.99 5.04 4.66
C ALA A 35 0.50 6.38 4.07
N TYR A 36 1.43 7.28 3.75
CA TYR A 36 1.08 8.53 3.08
C TYR A 36 0.79 8.30 1.59
N LEU A 37 -0.49 8.35 1.22
CA LEU A 37 -0.97 8.17 -0.16
C LEU A 37 -1.44 9.51 -0.75
N PRO A 38 -0.59 10.29 -1.44
CA PRO A 38 -0.97 11.62 -1.94
C PRO A 38 -2.11 11.60 -2.97
N LEU A 39 -2.38 10.44 -3.58
CA LEU A 39 -3.42 10.28 -4.58
C LEU A 39 -4.56 9.34 -4.13
N GLY A 40 -4.54 8.92 -2.86
CA GLY A 40 -5.43 7.88 -2.34
C GLY A 40 -5.25 6.52 -3.03
N ILE A 41 -6.19 5.63 -2.76
CA ILE A 41 -6.32 4.33 -3.43
C ILE A 41 -7.15 4.54 -4.70
N LYS A 42 -6.63 4.12 -5.85
CA LYS A 42 -7.31 4.29 -7.14
C LYS A 42 -7.77 2.95 -7.68
N SER A 43 -9.00 2.90 -8.16
CA SER A 43 -9.52 1.75 -8.90
C SER A 43 -9.04 1.77 -10.36
N ALA A 44 -8.64 0.61 -10.84
CA ALA A 44 -8.21 0.33 -12.20
C ALA A 44 -8.74 -1.05 -12.63
N SER A 45 -8.56 -1.38 -13.90
CA SER A 45 -8.83 -2.72 -14.42
C SER A 45 -7.75 -3.10 -15.42
N VAL A 46 -7.22 -4.32 -15.30
CA VAL A 46 -6.23 -4.87 -16.23
C VAL A 46 -6.80 -6.18 -16.75
N ASN A 47 -7.01 -6.27 -18.07
CA ASN A 47 -7.62 -7.44 -18.73
C ASN A 47 -8.98 -7.85 -18.12
N GLY A 48 -9.79 -6.87 -17.72
CA GLY A 48 -11.10 -7.11 -17.11
C GLY A 48 -11.06 -7.51 -15.63
N ILE A 49 -9.88 -7.55 -15.01
CA ILE A 49 -9.71 -7.87 -13.59
C ILE A 49 -9.63 -6.55 -12.80
N PRO A 50 -10.57 -6.27 -11.88
CA PRO A 50 -10.51 -5.10 -11.00
C PRO A 50 -9.24 -5.09 -10.15
N LYS A 51 -8.56 -3.94 -10.10
CA LYS A 51 -7.32 -3.69 -9.35
C LYS A 51 -7.43 -2.39 -8.57
N HIS A 52 -6.79 -2.34 -7.42
CA HIS A 52 -6.47 -1.09 -6.73
C HIS A 52 -4.99 -0.80 -6.93
N THR A 53 -4.67 0.46 -7.24
CA THR A 53 -3.30 0.96 -7.41
C THR A 53 -3.04 2.05 -6.40
N VAL A 54 -1.84 2.05 -5.80
CA VAL A 54 -1.46 3.01 -4.77
C VAL A 54 -0.04 3.52 -5.03
N ARG A 55 0.18 4.78 -4.65
CA ARG A 55 1.50 5.41 -4.57
C ARG A 55 1.74 5.80 -3.12
N ALA A 56 2.66 5.12 -2.43
CA ALA A 56 3.12 5.57 -1.12
C ALA A 56 4.31 6.52 -1.32
N ALA A 57 4.25 7.72 -0.73
CA ALA A 57 5.24 8.77 -0.94
C ALA A 57 5.80 9.28 0.39
N GLN A 58 6.60 10.35 0.34
CA GLN A 58 7.33 10.90 1.50
C GLN A 58 8.29 9.88 2.13
N LEU A 59 8.82 8.97 1.31
CA LEU A 59 9.80 8.00 1.78
C LEU A 59 11.17 8.66 1.91
N GLU A 60 11.92 8.28 2.93
CA GLU A 60 13.28 8.76 3.15
C GLU A 60 14.30 7.79 2.54
N ALA A 61 15.34 8.33 1.91
CA ALA A 61 16.43 7.54 1.38
C ALA A 61 17.23 6.86 2.50
N GLY A 62 17.77 5.68 2.23
CA GLY A 62 18.50 4.85 3.20
C GLY A 62 17.59 4.07 4.17
N LYS A 63 16.26 4.18 4.06
CA LYS A 63 15.32 3.40 4.88
C LYS A 63 14.75 2.22 4.11
N THR A 64 14.48 1.14 4.84
CA THR A 64 13.65 0.03 4.39
C THR A 64 12.25 0.23 4.93
N TYR A 65 11.27 0.15 4.05
CA TYR A 65 9.85 0.19 4.38
C TYR A 65 9.23 -1.17 4.09
N LEU A 66 8.36 -1.61 4.99
CA LEU A 66 7.42 -2.70 4.74
C LEU A 66 6.04 -2.11 4.48
N PHE A 67 5.32 -2.64 3.50
CA PHE A 67 3.95 -2.23 3.19
C PHE A 67 3.01 -3.43 3.23
N LYS A 68 1.80 -3.23 3.76
CA LYS A 68 0.71 -4.20 3.68
C LYS A 68 -0.63 -3.50 3.47
N VAL A 69 -1.60 -4.24 2.97
CA VAL A 69 -2.99 -3.79 2.85
C VAL A 69 -3.79 -4.48 3.95
N VAL A 70 -4.64 -3.72 4.63
CA VAL A 70 -5.59 -4.25 5.62
C VAL A 70 -7.00 -3.97 5.10
N ILE A 71 -7.77 -5.04 4.92
CA ILE A 71 -9.15 -5.00 4.46
C ILE A 71 -10.07 -5.39 5.62
N THR A 72 -11.13 -4.62 5.85
CA THR A 72 -12.19 -4.96 6.80
C THR A 72 -13.47 -5.32 6.05
N GLY A 73 -14.02 -6.51 6.35
CA GLY A 73 -15.20 -7.06 5.69
C GLY A 73 -14.97 -7.49 4.23
N GLY A 74 -16.02 -8.08 3.65
CA GLY A 74 -16.01 -8.55 2.27
C GLY A 74 -15.20 -9.84 2.05
N LYS A 75 -14.95 -10.19 0.79
CA LYS A 75 -14.29 -11.47 0.44
C LYS A 75 -12.79 -11.50 0.70
N ASN A 76 -12.18 -10.32 0.85
CA ASN A 76 -10.74 -10.15 0.97
C ASN A 76 -10.34 -9.65 2.36
N GLU A 77 -11.21 -9.80 3.36
CA GLU A 77 -10.94 -9.39 4.74
C GLU A 77 -9.65 -10.02 5.27
N GLY A 78 -8.87 -9.20 6.00
CA GLY A 78 -7.61 -9.57 6.60
C GLY A 78 -6.44 -8.72 6.13
N GLU A 79 -5.24 -9.17 6.50
CA GLU A 79 -4.00 -8.53 6.07
C GLU A 79 -3.43 -9.23 4.83
N SER A 80 -2.89 -8.44 3.90
CA SER A 80 -2.16 -8.97 2.76
C SER A 80 -0.80 -9.53 3.17
N ASN A 81 -0.12 -10.15 2.20
CA ASN A 81 1.33 -10.30 2.28
C ASN A 81 2.03 -8.93 2.37
N VAL A 82 3.27 -8.94 2.88
CA VAL A 82 4.10 -7.75 3.03
C VAL A 82 4.97 -7.55 1.78
N ILE A 83 5.12 -6.30 1.35
CA ILE A 83 6.09 -5.86 0.34
C ILE A 83 7.23 -5.13 1.04
N THR A 84 8.48 -5.49 0.74
CA THR A 84 9.67 -4.83 1.26
C THR A 84 10.26 -3.90 0.20
N GLN A 85 10.50 -2.64 0.55
CA GLN A 85 11.13 -1.66 -0.33
C GLN A 85 12.26 -0.93 0.39
N THR A 86 13.48 -1.06 -0.12
CA THR A 86 14.61 -0.19 0.27
C THR A 86 14.64 1.02 -0.65
N VAL A 87 14.62 2.22 -0.06
CA VAL A 87 14.66 3.47 -0.81
C VAL A 87 16.11 3.95 -0.87
N MET A 88 16.67 4.05 -2.07
CA MET A 88 18.03 4.57 -2.32
C MET A 88 17.98 5.98 -2.89
#